data_AF-A0A2D6X3C1-F1
#
_entry.id   AF-A0A2D6X3C1-F1
#
_cell.length_a   1.000
_cell.length_b   1.000
_cell.length_c   1.000
_cell.angle_alpha   90.00
_cell.angle_beta   90.00
_cell.angle_gamma   90.00
#
_symmetry.space_group_name_H-M   'P 1'
#
loop_
_entity.id
_entity.type
_entity.pdbx_description
1 polymer ?
#
loop_
_entity_poly.entity_id
_entity_poly.type
_entity_poly.pdbx_seq_one_letter_code
_entity_poly.pdbx_strand_id
1 'polypeptide(L)'
;MPRTRLVNPSFFLHEDLGRCTAHARLLFVSLWTQADKEGRLRWLPLKVHGESFPHEPEVNVIHLAQELVAAGVLSIYEAAGRLYAYLPGFKTWQRPHRNEQPSACPAPPAEILADDSLDLLILESRSKRLAKRDNQGSTKGSHYTVLPYTDSRIPLPSPSSSIEEDSAQRRRGDLVDAAPPKPRVVMKTPSGDETLDFLLETWPTLLGKHDTLERWLATSRDAFPGIDLLAEARRASAWQLGNPANKKRQVRAFLTRWWGKAQDNGPRAAKQSGGASNEDAIAMARSLGAKI
;
A
#
# COMPACT_ATOMS: atom_id res chain seq x y z
N MET A 1 1.33 23.19 -3.15
CA MET A 1 0.24 22.38 -2.58
C MET A 1 0.85 21.24 -1.80
N PRO A 2 0.42 21.00 -0.55
CA PRO A 2 0.89 19.87 0.24
C PRO A 2 0.68 18.54 -0.49
N ARG A 3 1.58 17.60 -0.29
CA ARG A 3 1.55 16.27 -0.91
C ARG A 3 1.47 15.18 0.15
N THR A 4 0.74 14.12 -0.16
CA THR A 4 0.81 12.90 0.63
C THR A 4 2.22 12.33 0.56
N ARG A 5 2.89 12.23 1.71
CA ARG A 5 4.21 11.63 1.86
C ARG A 5 4.13 10.54 2.94
N LEU A 6 5.00 9.54 2.85
CA LEU A 6 5.05 8.44 3.81
C LEU A 6 6.03 8.78 4.93
N VAL A 7 5.66 8.44 6.17
CA VAL A 7 6.56 8.47 7.32
C VAL A 7 7.16 7.08 7.48
N ASN A 8 8.47 6.97 7.30
CA ASN A 8 9.19 5.71 7.46
C ASN A 8 9.33 5.36 8.95
N PRO A 9 9.20 4.09 9.39
CA PRO A 9 9.42 3.70 10.80
C PRO A 9 10.77 4.16 11.38
N SER A 10 11.83 4.25 10.57
CA SER A 10 13.14 4.77 10.99
C SER A 10 13.10 6.21 11.49
N PHE A 11 12.05 6.97 11.16
CA PHE A 11 11.78 8.29 11.72
C PHE A 11 11.80 8.28 13.26
N PHE A 12 11.16 7.28 13.86
CA PHE A 12 11.06 7.16 15.31
C PHE A 12 12.36 6.69 15.98
N LEU A 13 13.32 6.22 15.18
CA LEU A 13 14.64 5.76 15.64
C LEU A 13 15.71 6.85 15.49
N HIS A 14 15.36 8.02 14.94
CA HIS A 14 16.30 9.13 14.78
C HIS A 14 16.64 9.73 16.15
N GLU A 15 17.91 9.65 16.55
CA GLU A 15 18.32 10.03 17.91
C GLU A 15 18.07 11.52 18.21
N ASP A 16 18.49 12.42 17.31
CA ASP A 16 18.35 13.87 17.55
C ASP A 16 16.89 14.32 17.52
N LEU A 17 16.14 13.88 16.52
CA LEU A 17 14.71 14.15 16.44
C LEU A 17 13.93 13.53 17.62
N GLY A 18 14.41 12.41 18.16
CA GLY A 18 13.86 11.76 19.36
C GLY A 18 14.06 12.57 20.64
N ARG A 19 15.04 13.49 20.68
CA ARG A 19 15.25 14.43 21.80
C ARG A 19 14.30 15.64 21.73
N CYS A 20 13.75 15.96 20.56
CA CYS A 20 12.78 17.03 20.40
C CYS A 20 11.42 16.69 21.03
N THR A 21 10.65 17.73 21.34
CA THR A 21 9.28 17.56 21.84
C THR A 21 8.39 16.84 20.82
N ALA A 22 7.30 16.21 21.29
CA ALA A 22 6.32 15.56 20.41
C ALA A 22 5.73 16.55 19.38
N HIS A 23 5.43 17.79 19.78
CA HIS A 23 4.94 18.83 18.89
C HIS A 23 5.97 19.25 17.84
N ALA A 24 7.27 19.35 18.19
CA ALA A 24 8.31 19.62 17.21
C ALA A 24 8.42 18.49 16.18
N ARG A 25 8.30 17.22 16.60
CA ARG A 25 8.26 16.07 15.70
C ARG A 25 7.04 16.12 14.76
N LEU A 26 5.87 16.49 15.26
CA LEU A 26 4.66 16.68 14.44
C LEU A 26 4.82 17.83 13.45
N LEU A 27 5.40 18.95 13.88
CA LEU A 27 5.73 20.07 13.00
C LEU A 27 6.65 19.61 11.86
N PHE A 28 7.69 18.85 12.17
CA PHE A 28 8.60 18.33 11.16
C PHE A 28 7.89 17.42 10.14
N VAL A 29 7.00 16.53 10.58
CA VAL A 29 6.17 15.71 9.68
C VAL A 29 5.26 16.58 8.80
N SER A 30 4.66 17.63 9.37
CA SER A 30 3.87 18.60 8.62
C SER A 30 4.71 19.31 7.55
N LEU A 31 5.91 19.80 7.92
CA LEU A 31 6.84 20.47 7.01
C LEU A 31 7.26 19.56 5.85
N TRP A 32 7.46 18.26 6.08
CA TRP A 32 7.71 17.30 4.98
C TRP A 32 6.61 17.32 3.93
N THR A 33 5.34 17.38 4.33
CA THR A 33 4.22 17.39 3.38
C THR A 33 4.11 18.71 2.60
N GLN A 34 4.54 19.82 3.20
CA GLN A 34 4.49 21.16 2.63
C GLN A 34 5.70 21.49 1.73
N ALA A 35 6.85 20.88 2.02
CA ALA A 35 8.09 21.08 1.28
C ALA A 35 7.97 20.66 -0.20
N ASP A 36 8.68 21.39 -1.05
CA ASP A 36 8.80 21.08 -2.47
C ASP A 36 9.71 19.88 -2.74
N LYS A 37 9.94 19.59 -4.02
CA LYS A 37 10.76 18.46 -4.48
C LYS A 37 12.19 18.49 -3.92
N GLU A 38 12.70 19.66 -3.56
CA GLU A 38 14.05 19.87 -3.03
C GLU A 38 14.07 19.97 -1.50
N GLY A 39 12.94 19.72 -0.82
CA GLY A 39 12.86 19.83 0.64
C GLY A 39 12.80 21.27 1.13
N ARG A 40 12.35 22.21 0.28
CA ARG A 40 12.32 23.64 0.58
C ARG A 40 10.88 24.15 0.66
N LEU A 41 10.66 25.14 1.51
CA LEU A 41 9.39 25.86 1.57
C LEU A 41 9.60 27.32 1.97
N ARG A 42 8.62 28.17 1.65
CA ARG A 42 8.59 29.54 2.16
C ARG A 42 8.28 29.53 3.67
N TRP A 43 9.12 30.18 4.46
CA TRP A 43 8.95 30.25 5.90
C TRP A 43 8.09 31.46 6.28
N LEU A 44 6.85 31.19 6.66
CA LEU A 44 5.91 32.17 7.19
C LEU A 44 5.27 31.54 8.43
N PRO A 45 5.73 31.87 9.66
CA PRO A 45 5.29 31.19 10.88
C PRO A 45 3.77 31.08 11.02
N LEU A 46 3.04 32.15 10.76
CA LEU A 46 1.56 32.15 10.81
C LEU A 46 0.93 31.16 9.81
N LYS A 47 1.48 31.07 8.60
CA LYS A 47 0.99 30.13 7.59
C LYS A 47 1.34 28.69 7.95
N VAL A 48 2.58 28.45 8.38
CA VAL A 48 3.04 27.14 8.81
C VAL A 48 2.22 26.63 10.00
N HIS A 49 1.91 27.52 10.96
CA HIS A 49 1.01 27.22 12.07
C HIS A 49 -0.39 26.85 11.56
N GLY A 50 -1.02 27.69 10.75
CA GLY A 50 -2.37 27.41 10.24
C GLY A 50 -2.47 26.13 9.40
N GLU A 51 -1.38 25.71 8.74
CA GLU A 51 -1.33 24.45 7.99
C GLU A 51 -0.98 23.23 8.85
N SER A 52 -0.25 23.41 9.96
CA SER A 52 0.22 22.30 10.81
C SER A 52 -0.66 22.06 12.04
N PHE A 53 -1.19 23.13 12.64
CA PHE A 53 -1.89 23.16 13.92
C PHE A 53 -3.12 24.08 13.87
N PRO A 54 -4.05 23.89 12.89
CA PRO A 54 -5.16 24.82 12.64
C PRO A 54 -6.10 25.05 13.83
N HIS A 55 -6.14 24.12 14.79
CA HIS A 55 -7.04 24.14 15.94
C HIS A 55 -6.33 24.33 17.29
N GLU A 56 -5.02 24.59 17.27
CA GLU A 56 -4.18 24.72 18.47
C GLU A 56 -3.46 26.09 18.45
N PRO A 57 -4.17 27.20 18.70
CA PRO A 57 -3.62 28.56 18.62
C PRO A 57 -2.49 28.82 19.64
N GLU A 58 -2.40 28.03 20.71
CA GLU A 58 -1.36 28.11 21.74
C GLU A 58 0.01 27.57 21.27
N VAL A 59 0.04 26.80 20.18
CA VAL A 59 1.27 26.17 19.69
C VAL A 59 2.21 27.22 19.10
N ASN A 60 3.38 27.38 19.71
CA ASN A 60 4.41 28.29 19.21
C ASN A 60 5.34 27.59 18.21
N VAL A 61 5.02 27.70 16.92
CA VAL A 61 5.84 27.12 15.83
C VAL A 61 7.27 27.67 15.76
N ILE A 62 7.55 28.88 16.26
CA ILE A 62 8.90 29.43 16.27
C ILE A 62 9.76 28.67 17.28
N HIS A 63 9.23 28.43 18.47
CA HIS A 63 9.91 27.64 19.50
C HIS A 63 10.17 26.21 19.01
N LEU A 64 9.15 25.57 18.43
CA LEU A 64 9.30 24.22 17.87
C LEU A 64 10.33 24.19 16.72
N ALA A 65 10.37 25.21 15.87
CA ALA A 65 11.37 25.32 14.82
C ALA A 65 12.79 25.46 15.37
N GLN A 66 12.99 26.17 16.49
CA GLN A 66 14.28 26.28 17.15
C GLN A 66 14.78 24.91 17.65
N GLU A 67 13.91 24.07 18.20
CA GLU A 67 14.26 22.70 18.57
C GLU A 67 14.73 21.89 17.35
N LEU A 68 14.03 22.01 16.23
CA LEU A 68 14.37 21.29 14.99
C LEU A 68 15.67 21.80 14.35
N VAL A 69 15.93 23.11 14.45
CA VAL A 69 17.20 23.72 14.01
C VAL A 69 18.34 23.24 14.88
N ALA A 70 18.17 23.21 16.20
CA ALA A 70 19.17 22.68 17.13
C ALA A 70 19.47 21.20 16.89
N ALA A 71 18.47 20.42 16.43
CA ALA A 71 18.63 19.03 16.04
C ALA A 71 19.25 18.84 14.64
N GLY A 72 19.52 19.91 13.88
CA GLY A 72 20.12 19.85 12.55
C GLY A 72 19.19 19.33 11.44
N VAL A 73 17.91 19.09 11.74
CA VAL A 73 16.93 18.56 10.77
C VAL A 73 16.13 19.65 10.05
N LEU A 74 16.32 20.91 10.44
CA LEU A 74 15.68 22.08 9.83
C LEU A 74 16.69 23.21 9.74
N SER A 75 16.71 23.94 8.63
CA SER A 75 17.46 25.18 8.49
C SER A 75 16.54 26.29 8.00
N ILE A 76 16.59 27.45 8.65
CA ILE A 76 15.88 28.66 8.21
C ILE A 76 16.90 29.60 7.59
N TYR A 77 16.62 30.07 6.39
CA TYR A 77 17.52 30.94 5.63
C TYR A 77 16.77 32.06 4.92
N GLU A 78 17.49 33.14 4.61
CA GLU A 78 16.96 34.24 3.81
C GLU A 78 17.48 34.14 2.38
N ALA A 79 16.59 34.38 1.41
CA ALA A 79 16.95 34.54 0.01
C ALA A 79 16.00 35.54 -0.65
N ALA A 80 16.53 36.44 -1.47
CA ALA A 80 15.74 37.47 -2.16
C ALA A 80 14.76 38.25 -1.24
N GLY A 81 15.22 38.60 -0.03
CA GLY A 81 14.44 39.38 0.95
C GLY A 81 13.28 38.61 1.61
N ARG A 82 13.29 37.27 1.54
CA ARG A 82 12.24 36.41 2.12
C ARG A 82 12.87 35.25 2.87
N LEU A 83 12.19 34.82 3.93
CA LEU A 83 12.57 33.65 4.70
C LEU A 83 12.05 32.36 4.07
N TYR A 84 12.90 31.34 4.12
CA TYR A 84 12.65 29.99 3.64
C TYR A 84 13.12 28.99 4.68
N ALA A 85 12.56 27.79 4.62
CA ALA A 85 13.01 26.65 5.38
C ALA A 85 13.50 25.57 4.42
N TYR A 86 14.59 24.92 4.81
CA TYR A 86 15.19 23.78 4.15
C TYR A 86 15.20 22.59 5.12
N LEU A 87 14.91 21.40 4.61
CA LEU A 87 14.94 20.14 5.34
C LEU A 87 16.18 19.35 4.87
N PRO A 88 17.29 19.37 5.63
CA PRO A 88 18.47 18.54 5.37
C PRO A 88 18.10 17.07 5.21
N GLY A 89 18.80 16.38 4.33
CA GLY A 89 18.55 14.95 4.05
C GLY A 89 17.16 14.63 3.46
N PHE A 90 16.36 15.61 3.02
CA PHE A 90 15.01 15.37 2.52
C PHE A 90 14.94 14.29 1.43
N LYS A 91 15.84 14.34 0.44
CA LYS A 91 15.89 13.35 -0.65
C LYS A 91 16.39 11.97 -0.22
N THR A 92 17.02 11.86 0.94
CA THR A 92 17.43 10.58 1.55
C THR A 92 16.20 9.87 2.10
N TRP A 93 15.31 10.61 2.75
CA TRP A 93 14.13 10.08 3.44
C TRP A 93 12.87 10.03 2.56
N GLN A 94 12.77 10.93 1.59
CA GLN A 94 11.65 11.03 0.67
C GLN A 94 12.10 10.72 -0.75
N ARG A 95 11.20 10.11 -1.53
CA ARG A 95 11.38 9.88 -2.96
C ARG A 95 10.37 10.70 -3.76
N PRO A 96 10.63 12.00 -3.97
CA PRO A 96 9.76 12.85 -4.78
C PRO A 96 9.48 12.23 -6.14
N HIS A 97 8.22 12.30 -6.59
CA HIS A 97 7.85 11.70 -7.86
C HIS A 97 8.49 12.48 -9.03
N ARG A 98 8.81 11.79 -10.13
CA ARG A 98 9.48 12.43 -11.29
C ARG A 98 8.67 13.60 -11.87
N ASN A 99 7.35 13.50 -11.82
CA ASN A 99 6.40 14.52 -12.32
C ASN A 99 6.08 15.62 -11.29
N GLU A 100 6.72 15.62 -10.12
CA GLU A 100 6.57 16.71 -9.16
C GLU A 100 7.17 17.99 -9.75
N GLN A 101 6.51 19.13 -9.51
CA GLN A 101 6.96 20.40 -10.03
C GLN A 101 8.39 20.71 -9.52
N PRO A 102 9.22 21.37 -10.35
CA PRO A 102 10.54 21.81 -9.90
C PRO A 102 10.40 22.77 -8.71
N SER A 103 11.44 22.84 -7.88
CA SER A 103 11.52 23.76 -6.74
C SER A 103 11.35 25.20 -7.22
N ALA A 104 10.32 25.87 -6.71
CA ALA A 104 10.13 27.30 -6.86
C ALA A 104 10.86 28.10 -5.78
N CYS A 105 11.32 27.43 -4.72
CA CYS A 105 12.08 28.06 -3.65
C CYS A 105 13.56 28.24 -4.07
N PRO A 106 14.16 29.42 -3.79
CA PRO A 106 15.59 29.64 -4.02
C PRO A 106 16.42 28.65 -3.20
N ALA A 107 17.57 28.25 -3.71
CA ALA A 107 18.47 27.38 -2.97
C ALA A 107 19.03 28.11 -1.74
N PRO A 108 19.24 27.39 -0.61
CA PRO A 108 19.94 27.97 0.53
C PRO A 108 21.41 28.28 0.17
N PRO A 109 22.05 29.21 0.91
CA PRO A 109 23.49 29.46 0.81
C PRO A 109 24.33 28.18 0.91
N ALA A 110 25.48 28.17 0.24
CA ALA A 110 26.35 26.98 0.17
C ALA A 110 26.81 26.47 1.54
N GLU A 111 26.94 27.35 2.54
CA GLU A 111 27.30 27.00 3.91
C GLU A 111 26.29 26.05 4.56
N ILE A 112 24.99 26.27 4.31
CA ILE A 112 23.90 25.43 4.81
C ILE A 112 23.85 24.08 4.07
N LEU A 113 24.24 24.07 2.79
CA LEU A 113 24.32 22.85 2.00
C LEU A 113 25.54 21.99 2.36
N ALA A 114 26.62 22.61 2.84
CA ALA A 114 27.84 21.92 3.25
C ALA A 114 27.64 21.08 4.53
N ASP A 115 26.75 21.51 5.42
CA ASP A 115 26.44 20.79 6.67
C ASP A 115 25.65 19.49 6.41
N ASP A 116 24.93 19.43 5.29
CA ASP A 116 24.22 18.23 4.79
C ASP A 116 25.18 17.09 4.35
N SER A 117 26.49 17.38 4.22
CA SER A 117 27.50 16.43 3.74
C SER A 117 27.96 15.42 4.82
N LEU A 118 27.76 15.72 6.10
CA LEU A 118 28.22 14.86 7.20
C LEU A 118 27.47 13.51 7.22
N ASP A 119 26.23 13.49 6.75
CA ASP A 119 25.41 12.26 6.67
C ASP A 119 25.82 11.32 5.53
N LEU A 120 26.40 11.84 4.43
CA LEU A 120 26.98 11.01 3.37
C LEU A 120 28.22 10.24 3.87
N LEU A 121 29.02 10.87 4.74
CA LEU A 121 30.13 10.24 5.45
C LEU A 121 29.65 9.15 6.43
N ILE A 122 28.52 9.36 7.12
CA ILE A 122 27.91 8.37 8.02
C ILE A 122 27.33 7.18 7.22
N LEU A 123 26.72 7.42 6.04
CA LEU A 123 26.22 6.36 5.17
C LEU A 123 27.34 5.52 4.53
N GLU A 124 28.41 6.17 4.06
CA GLU A 124 29.62 5.48 3.58
C GLU A 124 30.29 4.67 4.71
N SER A 125 30.28 5.21 5.93
CA SER A 125 30.80 4.52 7.12
C SER A 125 29.94 3.31 7.53
N ARG A 126 28.61 3.37 7.39
CA ARG A 126 27.71 2.22 7.61
C ARG A 126 27.87 1.15 6.53
N SER A 127 28.10 1.55 5.28
CA SER A 127 28.33 0.65 4.14
C SER A 127 29.64 -0.13 4.30
N LYS A 128 30.71 0.52 4.78
CA LYS A 128 32.00 -0.13 5.10
C LYS A 128 31.92 -1.07 6.31
N ARG A 129 31.06 -0.80 7.30
CA ARG A 129 30.82 -1.70 8.45
C ARG A 129 30.04 -2.95 8.07
N LEU A 130 29.12 -2.87 7.12
CA LEU A 130 28.40 -4.04 6.58
C LEU A 130 29.35 -4.94 5.76
N ALA A 131 30.24 -4.37 4.96
CA ALA A 131 31.27 -5.13 4.22
C ALA A 131 32.31 -5.81 5.13
N LYS A 132 32.52 -5.32 6.37
CA LYS A 132 33.42 -5.92 7.36
C LYS A 132 32.78 -7.08 8.14
N ARG A 133 31.44 -7.21 8.08
CA ARG A 133 30.68 -8.21 8.85
C ARG A 133 30.68 -9.60 8.22
N ASP A 134 31.08 -9.72 6.95
CA ASP A 134 31.27 -11.01 6.26
C ASP A 134 32.59 -11.69 6.64
N ASN A 135 33.43 -11.07 7.49
CA ASN A 135 34.70 -11.65 7.90
C ASN A 135 35.00 -11.38 9.38
N GLN A 136 34.19 -11.95 10.27
CA GLN A 136 34.63 -12.42 11.60
C GLN A 136 33.47 -13.12 12.31
N GLY A 137 33.61 -14.44 12.47
CA GLY A 137 32.74 -15.24 13.31
C GLY A 137 33.01 -15.03 14.81
N SER A 138 31.99 -15.42 15.58
CA SER A 138 32.08 -15.99 16.92
C SER A 138 32.00 -15.06 18.15
N THR A 139 30.93 -15.32 18.93
CA THR A 139 30.75 -15.16 20.40
C THR A 139 30.67 -13.74 20.97
N LYS A 140 29.89 -13.41 22.01
CA LYS A 140 29.08 -14.16 23.00
C LYS A 140 27.99 -13.18 23.52
N GLY A 141 26.86 -13.73 23.97
CA GLY A 141 25.73 -12.95 24.50
C GLY A 141 26.08 -12.16 25.76
N SER A 142 25.46 -10.98 25.90
CA SER A 142 25.45 -10.19 27.12
C SER A 142 24.01 -9.97 27.55
N HIS A 143 23.73 -10.44 28.76
CA HIS A 143 22.50 -10.33 29.54
C HIS A 143 21.96 -8.90 29.61
N TYR A 144 20.65 -8.73 29.46
CA TYR A 144 19.93 -7.57 30.01
C TYR A 144 18.94 -8.08 31.06
N THR A 145 19.10 -7.56 32.27
CA THR A 145 18.25 -7.84 33.43
C THR A 145 16.90 -7.16 33.22
N VAL A 146 15.82 -7.95 33.23
CA VAL A 146 14.44 -7.45 33.25
C VAL A 146 14.17 -6.89 34.66
N LEU A 147 13.85 -5.61 34.75
CA LEU A 147 13.31 -5.03 35.98
C LEU A 147 11.84 -5.46 36.16
N PRO A 148 11.43 -5.89 37.37
CA PRO A 148 10.06 -6.30 37.62
C PRO A 148 9.14 -5.08 37.67
N TYR A 149 8.14 -5.06 36.78
CA TYR A 149 7.03 -4.12 36.83
C TYR A 149 6.17 -4.44 38.05
N THR A 150 6.29 -3.65 39.12
CA THR A 150 5.36 -3.74 40.25
C THR A 150 4.18 -2.81 40.02
N ASP A 151 3.03 -3.48 39.94
CA ASP A 151 1.64 -3.04 39.97
C ASP A 151 1.34 -1.87 40.92
N SER A 152 0.59 -0.89 40.41
CA SER A 152 -0.22 0.04 41.20
C SER A 152 -1.47 0.45 40.41
N ARG A 153 -2.47 -0.44 40.40
CA ARG A 153 -3.92 -0.17 40.57
C ARG A 153 -4.55 0.94 39.71
N ILE A 154 -5.21 0.54 38.63
CA ILE A 154 -6.41 1.21 38.10
C ILE A 154 -7.56 0.18 38.14
N PRO A 155 -8.74 0.48 38.72
CA PRO A 155 -9.83 -0.49 38.80
C PRO A 155 -10.54 -0.60 37.44
N LEU A 156 -10.62 -1.82 36.92
CA LEU A 156 -11.51 -2.19 35.81
C LEU A 156 -12.90 -2.55 36.38
N PRO A 157 -14.01 -2.05 35.83
CA PRO A 157 -15.32 -2.59 36.13
C PRO A 157 -15.51 -3.95 35.43
N SER A 158 -15.95 -4.95 36.19
CA SER A 158 -16.22 -6.31 35.74
C SER A 158 -17.51 -6.40 34.89
N PRO A 159 -17.61 -7.40 33.98
CA PRO A 159 -18.79 -7.63 33.17
C PRO A 159 -19.82 -8.46 33.96
N SER A 160 -21.10 -8.14 33.84
CA SER A 160 -22.19 -9.04 34.19
C SER A 160 -23.21 -9.06 33.05
N SER A 161 -23.30 -10.25 32.46
CA SER A 161 -24.47 -10.92 31.88
C SER A 161 -25.73 -10.08 31.67
N SER A 162 -26.28 -10.13 30.47
CA SER A 162 -27.41 -11.02 30.13
C SER A 162 -27.84 -10.74 28.69
N ILE A 163 -27.80 -11.81 27.89
CA ILE A 163 -28.37 -11.85 26.54
C ILE A 163 -29.81 -12.34 26.71
N GLU A 164 -30.77 -11.52 26.31
CA GLU A 164 -32.14 -11.92 25.93
C GLU A 164 -32.46 -11.07 24.69
N GLU A 165 -32.38 -11.61 23.47
CA GLU A 165 -33.46 -12.33 22.77
C GLU A 165 -34.82 -11.63 22.89
N ASP A 166 -35.18 -10.86 21.86
CA ASP A 166 -36.59 -10.78 21.45
C ASP A 166 -36.71 -10.96 19.94
N SER A 167 -37.65 -11.83 19.60
CA SER A 167 -37.83 -12.50 18.34
C SER A 167 -39.33 -12.52 18.07
N ALA A 168 -39.79 -11.88 16.98
CA ALA A 168 -41.11 -12.12 16.40
C ALA A 168 -41.31 -11.24 15.15
N GLN A 169 -41.91 -11.65 14.04
CA GLN A 169 -42.45 -12.93 13.59
C GLN A 169 -43.04 -12.70 12.19
N ARG A 170 -42.94 -13.71 11.31
CA ARG A 170 -44.02 -14.25 10.45
C ARG A 170 -43.36 -15.36 9.59
N ARG A 171 -43.46 -16.65 9.99
CA ARG A 171 -44.54 -17.64 9.70
C ARG A 171 -44.73 -17.83 8.19
N ARG A 172 -44.90 -19.01 7.58
CA ARG A 172 -44.93 -20.47 7.82
C ARG A 172 -44.94 -21.01 6.36
N GLY A 173 -44.30 -22.10 5.98
CA GLY A 173 -44.63 -23.47 6.36
C GLY A 173 -44.24 -24.39 5.20
N ASP A 174 -43.64 -25.53 5.56
CA ASP A 174 -43.91 -26.89 5.10
C ASP A 174 -43.79 -27.35 3.63
N LEU A 175 -43.16 -28.53 3.56
CA LEU A 175 -43.20 -29.62 2.58
C LEU A 175 -42.17 -29.66 1.42
N VAL A 176 -41.19 -30.56 1.64
CA VAL A 176 -40.66 -31.64 0.77
C VAL A 176 -40.78 -31.47 -0.75
N ASP A 177 -39.63 -31.48 -1.45
CA ASP A 177 -39.26 -32.62 -2.28
C ASP A 177 -37.82 -32.51 -2.79
N ALA A 178 -37.12 -33.63 -2.77
CA ALA A 178 -35.74 -33.77 -3.23
C ALA A 178 -35.66 -33.66 -4.76
N ALA A 179 -34.94 -32.66 -5.27
CA ALA A 179 -34.60 -32.54 -6.69
C ALA A 179 -33.07 -32.66 -6.89
N PRO A 180 -32.61 -33.39 -7.92
CA PRO A 180 -31.25 -33.95 -7.99
C PRO A 180 -30.17 -32.88 -8.24
N PRO A 181 -28.91 -33.14 -7.86
CA PRO A 181 -27.82 -32.19 -8.07
C PRO A 181 -27.60 -31.94 -9.57
N LYS A 182 -27.65 -30.66 -9.97
CA LYS A 182 -27.32 -30.23 -11.34
C LYS A 182 -25.83 -30.46 -11.64
N PRO A 183 -25.48 -30.81 -12.88
CA PRO A 183 -24.27 -31.55 -13.19
C PRO A 183 -22.99 -30.76 -12.93
N ARG A 184 -22.06 -31.42 -12.26
CA ARG A 184 -20.65 -31.03 -12.15
C ARG A 184 -20.07 -30.95 -13.56
N VAL A 185 -19.91 -29.74 -14.09
CA VAL A 185 -19.25 -29.53 -15.38
C VAL A 185 -17.77 -29.84 -15.20
N VAL A 186 -17.39 -31.07 -15.50
CA VAL A 186 -16.00 -31.44 -15.78
C VAL A 186 -15.64 -30.70 -17.06
N MET A 187 -15.00 -29.54 -16.94
CA MET A 187 -14.49 -28.81 -18.09
C MET A 187 -13.42 -29.68 -18.76
N LYS A 188 -13.67 -30.05 -20.01
CA LYS A 188 -12.67 -30.66 -20.87
C LYS A 188 -11.51 -29.67 -21.00
N THR A 189 -10.31 -30.09 -20.65
CA THR A 189 -9.07 -29.38 -20.98
C THR A 189 -9.00 -29.22 -22.50
N PRO A 190 -9.05 -27.98 -23.05
CA PRO A 190 -8.75 -27.78 -24.46
C PRO A 190 -7.27 -28.11 -24.71
N SER A 191 -7.00 -28.62 -25.91
CA SER A 191 -5.66 -29.08 -26.32
C SER A 191 -4.61 -27.97 -26.16
N GLY A 192 -3.33 -28.34 -26.07
CA GLY A 192 -2.16 -27.44 -26.10
C GLY A 192 -2.29 -26.26 -27.05
N ASP A 193 -2.83 -26.57 -28.21
CA ASP A 193 -2.66 -25.78 -29.43
C ASP A 193 -3.54 -24.53 -29.43
N GLU A 194 -4.80 -24.62 -29.01
CA GLU A 194 -5.73 -23.46 -29.02
C GLU A 194 -5.29 -22.32 -28.11
N THR A 195 -4.65 -22.65 -26.98
CA THR A 195 -4.15 -21.62 -26.05
C THR A 195 -2.93 -20.91 -26.64
N LEU A 196 -2.06 -21.67 -27.29
CA LEU A 196 -0.85 -21.14 -27.92
C LEU A 196 -1.19 -20.22 -29.10
N ASP A 197 -2.11 -20.66 -29.96
CA ASP A 197 -2.58 -19.91 -31.13
C ASP A 197 -3.18 -18.55 -30.72
N PHE A 198 -4.07 -18.54 -29.73
CA PHE A 198 -4.68 -17.31 -29.22
C PHE A 198 -3.63 -16.33 -28.65
N LEU A 199 -2.62 -16.85 -27.95
CA LEU A 199 -1.56 -16.02 -27.36
C LEU A 199 -0.68 -15.38 -28.45
N LEU A 200 -0.37 -16.12 -29.52
CA LEU A 200 0.41 -15.62 -30.65
C LEU A 200 -0.36 -14.57 -31.47
N GLU A 201 -1.67 -14.77 -31.65
CA GLU A 201 -2.54 -13.80 -32.34
C GLU A 201 -2.70 -12.51 -31.53
N THR A 202 -2.98 -12.63 -30.23
CA THR A 202 -3.26 -11.49 -29.35
C THR A 202 -2.00 -10.69 -29.02
N TRP A 203 -0.88 -11.38 -28.82
CA TRP A 203 0.40 -10.76 -28.47
C TRP A 203 1.51 -11.24 -29.42
N PRO A 204 1.61 -10.67 -30.63
CA PRO A 204 2.67 -11.01 -31.58
C PRO A 204 4.08 -10.77 -31.01
N THR A 205 4.21 -9.82 -30.07
CA THR A 205 5.46 -9.51 -29.36
C THR A 205 5.86 -10.57 -28.32
N LEU A 206 5.04 -11.61 -28.11
CA LEU A 206 5.38 -12.80 -27.31
C LEU A 206 6.46 -13.69 -28.01
N LEU A 207 7.00 -13.22 -29.14
CA LEU A 207 8.06 -13.84 -29.93
C LEU A 207 9.21 -14.39 -29.07
N GLY A 208 9.22 -15.72 -28.99
CA GLY A 208 10.40 -16.55 -28.79
C GLY A 208 10.34 -17.69 -29.82
N LYS A 209 11.28 -18.63 -29.79
CA LYS A 209 11.16 -19.85 -30.60
C LYS A 209 9.89 -20.61 -30.18
N HIS A 210 9.15 -21.17 -31.15
CA HIS A 210 7.90 -21.91 -30.91
C HIS A 210 8.09 -22.99 -29.84
N ASP A 211 9.14 -23.80 -29.96
CA ASP A 211 9.52 -24.84 -29.00
C ASP A 211 9.72 -24.31 -27.57
N THR A 212 10.19 -23.07 -27.43
CA THR A 212 10.41 -22.44 -26.13
C THR A 212 9.11 -21.90 -25.55
N LEU A 213 8.19 -21.47 -26.41
CA LEU A 213 6.88 -20.96 -25.99
C LEU A 213 5.96 -22.09 -25.54
N GLU A 214 5.95 -23.20 -26.27
CA GLU A 214 5.26 -24.43 -25.85
C GLU A 214 5.75 -24.93 -24.49
N ARG A 215 7.08 -25.01 -24.30
CA ARG A 215 7.67 -25.40 -23.01
C ARG A 215 7.28 -24.46 -21.89
N TRP A 216 7.29 -23.15 -22.15
CA TRP A 216 6.85 -22.15 -21.17
C TRP A 216 5.36 -22.29 -20.83
N LEU A 217 4.51 -22.56 -21.82
CA LEU A 217 3.09 -22.78 -21.62
C LEU A 217 2.83 -24.07 -20.84
N ALA A 218 3.54 -25.15 -21.16
CA ALA A 218 3.49 -26.41 -20.39
C ALA A 218 3.90 -26.18 -18.92
N THR A 219 5.03 -25.49 -18.69
CA THR A 219 5.47 -25.13 -17.34
C THR A 219 4.43 -24.27 -16.61
N SER A 220 3.75 -23.38 -17.33
CA SER A 220 2.70 -22.53 -16.76
C SER A 220 1.44 -23.32 -16.42
N ARG A 221 1.08 -24.34 -17.20
CA ARG A 221 -0.04 -25.26 -16.88
C ARG A 221 0.24 -26.04 -15.61
N ASP A 222 1.46 -26.55 -15.45
CA ASP A 222 1.87 -27.27 -14.25
C ASP A 222 1.89 -26.35 -13.01
N ALA A 223 2.33 -25.11 -13.18
CA ALA A 223 2.37 -24.12 -12.10
C ALA A 223 0.97 -23.63 -11.68
N PHE A 224 0.00 -23.63 -12.60
CA PHE A 224 -1.34 -23.10 -12.36
C PHE A 224 -2.45 -24.10 -12.69
N PRO A 225 -2.56 -25.22 -11.95
CA PRO A 225 -3.52 -26.30 -12.25
C PRO A 225 -4.98 -25.93 -11.92
N GLY A 226 -5.20 -24.88 -11.12
CA GLY A 226 -6.53 -24.49 -10.63
C GLY A 226 -7.30 -23.54 -11.53
N ILE A 227 -6.74 -23.14 -12.68
CA ILE A 227 -7.31 -22.11 -13.56
C ILE A 227 -7.28 -22.54 -15.02
N ASP A 228 -8.25 -22.05 -15.79
CA ASP A 228 -8.24 -22.17 -17.25
C ASP A 228 -7.39 -21.03 -17.84
N LEU A 229 -6.17 -21.36 -18.26
CA LEU A 229 -5.22 -20.40 -18.81
C LEU A 229 -5.77 -19.65 -20.04
N LEU A 230 -6.54 -20.32 -20.90
CA LEU A 230 -7.10 -19.72 -22.11
C LEU A 230 -8.20 -18.72 -21.75
N ALA A 231 -9.11 -19.10 -20.84
CA ALA A 231 -10.15 -18.18 -20.35
C ALA A 231 -9.53 -16.95 -19.67
N GLU A 232 -8.49 -17.13 -18.85
CA GLU A 232 -7.80 -16.01 -18.20
C GLU A 232 -7.01 -15.16 -19.19
N ALA A 233 -6.38 -15.75 -20.21
CA ALA A 233 -5.70 -15.00 -21.27
C ALA A 233 -6.67 -14.09 -22.03
N ARG A 234 -7.89 -14.58 -22.32
CA ARG A 234 -8.96 -13.77 -22.94
C ARG A 234 -9.40 -12.61 -22.05
N ARG A 235 -9.51 -12.81 -20.74
CA ARG A 235 -9.82 -11.71 -19.80
C ARG A 235 -8.69 -10.68 -19.74
N ALA A 236 -7.44 -11.15 -19.74
CA ALA A 236 -6.27 -10.28 -19.77
C ALA A 236 -6.21 -9.43 -21.04
N SER A 237 -6.60 -9.98 -22.21
CA SER A 237 -6.66 -9.23 -23.46
C SER A 237 -7.79 -8.20 -23.47
N ALA A 238 -8.98 -8.55 -23.00
CA ALA A 238 -10.11 -7.63 -22.85
C ALA A 238 -9.78 -6.45 -21.90
N TRP A 239 -9.06 -6.72 -20.81
CA TRP A 239 -8.59 -5.69 -19.88
C TRP A 239 -7.62 -4.69 -20.54
N GLN A 240 -6.76 -5.16 -21.44
CA GLN A 240 -5.89 -4.28 -22.22
C GLN A 240 -6.65 -3.45 -23.25
N LEU A 241 -7.67 -4.03 -23.90
CA LEU A 241 -8.52 -3.30 -24.84
C LEU A 241 -9.29 -2.16 -24.17
N GLY A 242 -9.74 -2.37 -22.92
CA GLY A 242 -10.44 -1.33 -22.15
C GLY A 242 -9.59 -0.11 -21.78
N ASN A 243 -8.25 -0.18 -21.91
CA ASN A 243 -7.37 0.95 -21.67
C ASN A 243 -6.07 0.84 -22.50
N PRO A 244 -5.96 1.57 -23.63
CA PRO A 244 -4.81 1.50 -24.53
C PRO A 244 -3.45 1.84 -23.89
N ALA A 245 -3.42 2.56 -22.76
CA ALA A 245 -2.19 2.85 -22.01
C ALA A 245 -1.63 1.61 -21.29
N ASN A 246 -2.41 0.52 -21.19
CA ASN A 246 -2.02 -0.70 -20.49
C ASN A 246 -1.22 -1.70 -21.35
N LYS A 247 -0.88 -1.36 -22.61
CA LYS A 247 -0.05 -2.22 -23.47
C LYS A 247 1.27 -2.59 -22.77
N LYS A 248 1.48 -3.90 -22.53
CA LYS A 248 2.67 -4.40 -21.82
C LYS A 248 3.76 -4.81 -22.81
N ARG A 249 5.01 -4.42 -22.51
CA ARG A 249 6.20 -4.82 -23.29
C ARG A 249 6.68 -6.23 -22.96
N GLN A 250 6.47 -6.69 -21.72
CA GLN A 250 6.90 -7.99 -21.21
C GLN A 250 5.69 -8.90 -20.96
N VAL A 251 5.15 -9.49 -22.02
CA VAL A 251 3.86 -10.20 -21.98
C VAL A 251 3.93 -11.49 -21.15
N ARG A 252 5.03 -12.27 -21.21
CA ARG A 252 5.19 -13.50 -20.40
C ARG A 252 5.12 -13.22 -18.90
N ALA A 253 5.90 -12.25 -18.43
CA ALA A 253 5.90 -11.85 -17.02
C ALA A 253 4.54 -11.28 -16.58
N PHE A 254 3.85 -10.58 -17.49
CA PHE A 254 2.49 -10.10 -17.26
C PHE A 254 1.50 -11.26 -17.09
N LEU A 255 1.47 -12.23 -18.01
CA LEU A 255 0.56 -13.38 -17.96
C LEU A 255 0.84 -14.28 -16.76
N THR A 256 2.10 -14.60 -16.44
CA THR A 256 2.45 -15.39 -15.25
C THR A 256 1.98 -14.72 -13.96
N ARG A 257 2.10 -13.38 -13.85
CA ARG A 257 1.57 -12.63 -12.70
C ARG A 257 0.05 -12.58 -12.70
N TRP A 258 -0.58 -12.44 -13.86
CA TRP A 258 -2.04 -12.45 -14.01
C TRP A 258 -2.63 -13.78 -13.56
N TRP A 259 -2.07 -14.89 -14.04
CA TRP A 259 -2.48 -16.25 -13.68
C TRP A 259 -2.24 -16.56 -12.21
N GLY A 260 -1.09 -16.18 -11.64
CA GLY A 260 -0.87 -16.29 -10.19
C GLY A 260 -1.94 -15.55 -9.40
N LYS A 261 -2.25 -14.31 -9.80
CA LYS A 261 -3.34 -13.54 -9.18
C LYS A 261 -4.71 -14.19 -9.38
N ALA A 262 -4.99 -14.77 -10.54
CA ALA A 262 -6.26 -15.45 -10.81
C ALA A 262 -6.42 -16.72 -9.95
N GLN A 263 -5.33 -17.46 -9.74
CA GLN A 263 -5.30 -18.62 -8.85
C GLN A 263 -5.47 -18.22 -7.38
N ASP A 264 -4.76 -17.19 -6.92
CA ASP A 264 -4.86 -16.69 -5.54
C ASP A 264 -6.23 -16.06 -5.24
N ASN A 265 -6.89 -15.51 -6.26
CA ASN A 265 -8.24 -14.95 -6.17
C ASN A 265 -9.33 -15.91 -6.68
N GLY A 266 -9.02 -17.20 -6.85
CA GLY A 266 -10.02 -18.25 -7.03
C GLY A 266 -11.06 -18.19 -5.91
N PRO A 267 -12.29 -18.71 -6.12
CA PRO A 267 -13.42 -18.40 -5.26
C PRO A 267 -13.12 -18.71 -3.80
N ARG A 268 -12.94 -17.66 -2.97
CA ARG A 268 -13.12 -17.74 -1.52
C ARG A 268 -14.52 -18.33 -1.31
N ALA A 269 -14.64 -19.33 -0.42
CA ALA A 269 -15.93 -19.91 -0.01
C ALA A 269 -16.95 -18.78 0.19
N ALA A 270 -17.83 -18.61 -0.78
CA ALA A 270 -18.75 -17.50 -0.82
C ALA A 270 -19.82 -17.74 0.24
N LYS A 271 -19.80 -16.92 1.30
CA LYS A 271 -20.96 -16.70 2.16
C LYS A 271 -22.10 -16.25 1.24
N GLN A 272 -23.11 -17.10 1.11
CA GLN A 272 -24.25 -16.91 0.21
C GLN A 272 -25.02 -15.64 0.55
N SER A 273 -24.91 -14.61 -0.29
CA SER A 273 -25.85 -13.48 -0.33
C SER A 273 -26.90 -13.77 -1.41
N GLY A 274 -28.07 -14.22 -0.98
CA GLY A 274 -29.20 -14.49 -1.86
C GLY A 274 -29.90 -13.21 -2.29
N GLY A 275 -29.95 -12.96 -3.60
CA GLY A 275 -30.82 -11.97 -4.23
C GLY A 275 -31.31 -12.53 -5.55
N ALA A 276 -32.56 -13.01 -5.58
CA ALA A 276 -33.22 -13.44 -6.80
C ALA A 276 -34.22 -12.38 -7.25
N SER A 277 -34.16 -12.09 -8.56
CA SER A 277 -34.95 -11.12 -9.29
C SER A 277 -36.43 -11.51 -9.42
N ASN A 278 -37.27 -10.49 -9.57
CA ASN A 278 -38.73 -10.48 -9.46
C ASN A 278 -39.51 -11.06 -10.67
N GLU A 279 -38.96 -12.03 -11.42
CA GLU A 279 -39.62 -12.56 -12.63
C GLU A 279 -40.29 -13.93 -12.45
N ASP A 280 -39.88 -14.74 -11.48
CA ASP A 280 -40.44 -16.09 -11.28
C ASP A 280 -41.78 -16.09 -10.52
N ALA A 281 -42.12 -15.01 -9.82
CA ALA A 281 -43.38 -14.87 -9.08
C ALA A 281 -44.61 -14.63 -9.98
N ILE A 282 -44.41 -14.14 -11.21
CA ILE A 282 -45.50 -13.78 -12.14
C ILE A 282 -45.96 -15.00 -12.97
N ALA A 283 -45.11 -16.00 -13.16
CA ALA A 283 -45.46 -17.21 -13.92
C ALA A 283 -46.32 -18.21 -13.11
N MET A 284 -46.18 -18.25 -11.79
CA MET A 284 -46.94 -19.15 -10.91
C MET A 284 -48.40 -18.71 -10.69
N ALA A 285 -48.70 -17.40 -10.75
CA ALA A 285 -50.04 -16.86 -10.47
C ALA A 285 -51.07 -17.04 -11.60
N ARG A 286 -50.67 -17.56 -12.78
CA ARG A 286 -51.57 -17.77 -13.93
C ARG A 286 -52.12 -19.20 -14.09
N SER A 287 -51.68 -20.17 -13.29
CA SER A 287 -52.10 -21.58 -13.46
C SER A 287 -53.18 -22.09 -12.51
N LEU A 288 -53.60 -21.30 -11.51
CA LEU A 288 -54.66 -21.69 -10.58
C LEU A 288 -55.80 -20.69 -10.65
N GLY A 289 -56.83 -21.05 -11.42
CA GLY A 289 -58.07 -20.28 -11.55
C GLY A 289 -58.81 -20.17 -10.21
N ALA A 290 -58.79 -18.99 -9.62
CA ALA A 290 -59.82 -18.51 -8.70
C ALA A 290 -60.47 -17.29 -9.34
N LYS A 291 -61.80 -17.32 -9.47
CA LYS A 291 -62.61 -16.20 -9.96
C LYS A 291 -62.46 -15.00 -9.03
N ILE A 292 -62.24 -13.85 -9.68
CA ILE A 292 -62.31 -12.43 -9.26
C ILE A 292 -62.69 -12.19 -7.79
#